data_AF-Q66RM7-F1
#
_entry.id   AF-Q66RM7-F1
#
_cell.length_a   1.000
_cell.length_b   1.000
_cell.length_c   1.000
_cell.angle_alpha   90.00
_cell.angle_beta   90.00
_cell.angle_gamma   90.00
#
_symmetry.space_group_name_H-M   'P 1'
#
loop_
_entity.id
_entity.type
_entity.pdbx_description
1 polymer ?
#
loop_
_entity_poly.entity_id
_entity_poly.type
_entity_poly.pdbx_seq_one_letter_code
_entity_poly.pdbx_strand_id
1 'polypeptide(L)'
;HKVFQANNDATEVVLNKLHAPLLTRFVRIRPQTWHSGIALRLELFGCRVTDAPCSNMLGMLSGLIADSQISASSTHEYLWSPSAARLVSSRAGWFPRIPQAQPGEEWLQVDLGTPK
;
A
#
# COMPACT_ATOMS: atom_id res chain seq x y z
N HIS A 1 7.64 -11.09 -13.35
CA HIS A 1 7.84 -11.92 -12.14
C HIS A 1 9.33 -12.08 -11.90
N LYS A 2 9.84 -11.78 -10.70
CA LYS A 2 11.28 -11.91 -10.38
C LYS A 2 11.50 -13.23 -9.64
N VAL A 3 12.41 -14.06 -10.15
CA VAL A 3 12.88 -15.27 -9.45
C VAL A 3 14.12 -14.89 -8.64
N PHE A 4 14.14 -15.30 -7.37
CA PHE A 4 15.28 -15.09 -6.47
C PHE A 4 16.08 -16.38 -6.38
N GLN A 5 17.39 -16.27 -6.48
CA GLN A 5 18.28 -17.39 -6.15
C GLN A 5 18.34 -17.51 -4.63
N ALA A 6 18.06 -18.71 -4.14
CA ALA A 6 18.00 -19.04 -2.71
C ALA A 6 19.20 -19.91 -2.32
N ASN A 7 19.01 -20.81 -1.36
CA ASN A 7 20.09 -21.61 -0.77
C ASN A 7 20.65 -22.67 -1.72
N ASN A 8 21.94 -22.98 -1.54
CA ASN A 8 22.62 -24.13 -2.16
C ASN A 8 22.89 -25.27 -1.15
N ASP A 9 22.63 -25.03 0.14
CA ASP A 9 22.72 -26.00 1.23
C ASP A 9 21.64 -25.74 2.30
N ALA A 10 21.55 -26.59 3.32
CA ALA A 10 20.49 -26.52 4.33
C ALA A 10 20.78 -25.58 5.52
N THR A 11 21.98 -25.01 5.60
CA THR A 11 22.53 -24.35 6.79
C THR A 11 22.77 -22.85 6.61
N GLU A 12 23.38 -22.45 5.50
CA GLU A 12 23.78 -21.06 5.25
C GLU A 12 22.57 -20.16 4.96
N VAL A 13 22.72 -18.88 5.31
CA VAL A 13 21.70 -17.86 5.07
C VAL A 13 21.99 -17.15 3.75
N VAL A 14 20.99 -17.10 2.86
CA VAL A 14 21.04 -16.29 1.63
C VAL A 14 20.15 -15.06 1.80
N LEU A 15 20.77 -13.88 1.72
CA LEU A 15 20.07 -12.59 1.79
C LEU A 15 19.78 -12.04 0.40
N ASN A 16 18.52 -11.74 0.13
CA ASN A 16 18.07 -11.11 -1.11
C ASN A 16 17.52 -9.70 -0.83
N LYS A 17 18.25 -8.67 -1.27
CA LYS A 17 17.78 -7.28 -1.20
C LYS A 17 16.87 -6.97 -2.38
N LEU A 18 15.67 -6.46 -2.12
CA LEU A 18 14.78 -5.95 -3.17
C LEU A 18 15.40 -4.71 -3.82
N HIS A 19 15.23 -4.57 -5.14
CA HIS A 19 15.74 -3.41 -5.87
C HIS A 19 15.03 -2.10 -5.47
N ALA A 20 13.79 -2.21 -4.98
CA ALA A 20 13.03 -1.12 -4.39
C ALA A 20 12.28 -1.64 -3.15
N PRO A 21 12.18 -0.86 -2.06
CA PRO A 21 11.34 -1.20 -0.92
C PRO A 21 9.88 -1.38 -1.33
N LEU A 22 9.18 -2.29 -0.66
CA LEU A 22 7.80 -2.63 -0.99
C LEU A 22 6.89 -2.40 0.22
N LEU A 23 5.89 -1.54 0.06
CA LEU A 23 4.86 -1.32 1.09
C LEU A 23 3.82 -2.45 0.99
N THR A 24 3.80 -3.34 1.98
CA THR A 24 2.83 -4.44 2.06
C THR A 24 2.51 -4.82 3.49
N ARG A 25 1.41 -5.55 3.65
CA ARG A 25 1.02 -6.23 4.89
C ARG A 25 1.23 -7.74 4.82
N PHE A 26 1.02 -8.35 3.64
CA PHE A 26 1.08 -9.79 3.47
C PHE A 26 2.22 -10.15 2.52
N VAL A 27 3.08 -11.07 2.97
CA VAL A 27 4.19 -11.62 2.18
C VAL A 27 3.94 -13.11 1.99
N ARG A 28 4.17 -13.60 0.76
CA ARG A 28 4.12 -15.04 0.44
C ARG A 28 5.44 -15.44 -0.19
N ILE A 29 6.09 -16.45 0.39
CA ILE A 29 7.23 -17.13 -0.23
C ILE A 29 6.69 -18.31 -1.02
N ARG A 30 7.01 -18.39 -2.32
CA ARG A 30 6.55 -19.45 -3.22
C ARG A 30 7.76 -20.16 -3.82
N PRO A 31 8.21 -21.28 -3.23
CA PRO A 31 9.32 -22.08 -3.78
C PRO A 31 9.09 -22.42 -5.25
N GLN A 32 10.14 -22.28 -6.07
CA GLN A 32 10.10 -22.62 -7.50
C GLN A 32 10.87 -23.91 -7.78
N THR A 33 12.03 -24.09 -7.14
CA THR A 33 12.89 -25.28 -7.21
C THR A 33 13.40 -25.61 -5.80
N TRP A 34 13.85 -26.85 -5.57
CA TRP A 34 14.34 -27.33 -4.27
C TRP A 34 15.30 -28.52 -4.42
N HIS A 35 16.09 -28.78 -3.38
CA HIS A 35 16.92 -29.98 -3.26
C HIS A 35 16.28 -30.97 -2.27
N SER A 36 15.99 -32.20 -2.71
CA SER A 36 15.32 -33.29 -1.97
C SER A 36 13.87 -33.02 -1.52
N GLY A 37 13.55 -31.82 -1.04
CA GLY A 37 12.19 -31.43 -0.64
C GLY A 37 12.11 -29.95 -0.32
N ILE A 38 10.89 -29.43 -0.16
CA ILE A 38 10.68 -28.03 0.22
C ILE A 38 10.87 -27.89 1.73
N ALA A 39 11.90 -27.15 2.14
CA ALA A 39 12.15 -26.76 3.52
C ALA A 39 12.54 -25.27 3.56
N LEU A 40 12.03 -24.52 4.53
CA LEU A 40 12.27 -23.07 4.65
C LEU A 40 12.46 -22.64 6.10
N ARG A 41 13.46 -21.78 6.30
CA ARG A 41 13.57 -20.82 7.41
C ARG A 41 13.65 -19.43 6.79
N LEU A 42 13.03 -18.43 7.41
CA LEU A 42 12.90 -17.10 6.81
C LEU A 42 13.08 -16.01 7.87
N GLU A 43 13.68 -14.90 7.45
CA GLU A 43 13.59 -13.60 8.12
C GLU A 43 13.18 -12.53 7.09
N LEU A 44 12.43 -11.51 7.52
CA LEU A 44 12.01 -10.37 6.70
C LEU A 44 12.62 -9.08 7.23
N PHE A 45 13.34 -8.37 6.36
CA PHE A 45 13.95 -7.08 6.69
C PHE A 45 13.11 -5.92 6.13
N GLY A 46 12.93 -4.87 6.93
CA GLY A 46 12.19 -3.68 6.54
C GLY A 46 12.19 -2.62 7.64
N CYS A 47 11.39 -1.58 7.43
CA CYS A 47 11.15 -0.50 8.38
C CYS A 47 9.66 -0.11 8.35
N ARG A 48 9.22 0.66 9.34
CA ARG A 48 7.91 1.29 9.32
C ARG A 48 7.97 2.56 8.48
N VAL A 49 6.85 2.92 7.86
CA VAL A 49 6.71 4.21 7.15
C VAL A 49 7.05 5.39 8.07
N THR A 50 6.75 5.26 9.36
CA THR A 50 6.99 6.28 10.41
C THR A 50 8.43 6.33 10.92
N ASP A 51 9.33 5.47 10.45
CA ASP A 51 10.75 5.51 10.88
C ASP A 51 11.51 6.67 10.21
N ALA A 52 10.97 7.23 9.12
CA ALA A 52 11.51 8.43 8.49
C ALA A 52 11.03 9.71 9.21
N PRO A 53 11.86 10.77 9.29
CA PRO A 53 11.46 12.03 9.91
C PRO A 53 10.29 12.66 9.15
N CYS A 54 9.31 13.20 9.88
CA CYS A 54 8.10 13.83 9.34
C CYS A 54 7.27 12.91 8.41
N SER A 55 7.19 11.61 8.72
CA SER A 55 6.50 10.59 7.89
C SER A 55 5.29 9.95 8.59
N ASN A 56 4.52 10.75 9.32
CA ASN A 56 3.32 10.28 10.02
C ASN A 56 2.14 10.09 9.07
N MET A 57 1.37 9.01 9.24
CA MET A 57 0.08 8.85 8.58
C MET A 57 -0.94 9.80 9.21
N LEU A 58 -1.51 10.71 8.42
CA LEU A 58 -2.30 11.84 8.95
C LEU A 58 -3.77 11.55 9.24
N GLY A 59 -4.30 10.39 8.82
CA GLY A 59 -5.65 9.98 9.26
C GLY A 59 -6.53 9.31 8.22
N MET A 60 -6.13 9.29 6.94
CA MET A 60 -6.94 8.66 5.88
C MET A 60 -7.18 7.17 6.15
N LEU A 61 -6.11 6.43 6.45
CA LEU A 61 -6.17 5.00 6.75
C LEU A 61 -6.81 4.72 8.12
N SER A 62 -6.53 5.55 9.14
CA SER A 62 -6.96 5.28 10.51
C SER A 62 -8.38 5.75 10.83
N GLY A 63 -8.95 6.65 10.02
CA GLY A 63 -10.25 7.28 10.31
C GLY A 63 -10.16 8.57 11.12
N LEU A 64 -8.97 9.01 11.52
CA LEU A 64 -8.79 10.28 12.27
C LEU A 64 -9.20 11.51 11.44
N ILE A 65 -8.97 11.46 10.13
CA ILE A 65 -9.60 12.41 9.19
C ILE A 65 -11.01 11.88 8.96
N ALA A 66 -12.04 12.64 9.35
CA ALA A 66 -13.43 12.25 9.22
C ALA A 66 -13.91 12.29 7.76
N ASP A 67 -15.02 11.61 7.44
CA ASP A 67 -15.58 11.60 6.09
C ASP A 67 -15.97 13.02 5.62
N SER A 68 -16.38 13.91 6.54
CA SER A 68 -16.68 15.31 6.25
C SER A 68 -15.47 16.15 5.83
N GLN A 69 -14.25 15.64 6.04
CA GLN A 69 -12.99 16.29 5.68
C GLN A 69 -12.46 15.80 4.33
N ILE A 70 -13.18 14.93 3.63
CA ILE A 70 -12.78 14.36 2.35
C ILE A 70 -13.80 14.82 1.31
N SER A 71 -13.31 15.54 0.29
CA SER A 71 -14.14 16.05 -0.81
C SER A 71 -13.51 15.75 -2.16
N ALA A 72 -14.28 15.83 -3.23
CA ALA A 72 -13.80 15.60 -4.58
C ALA A 72 -14.51 16.56 -5.56
N SER A 73 -13.88 16.77 -6.72
CA SER A 73 -14.46 17.52 -7.86
C SER A 73 -15.79 16.95 -8.31
N SER A 74 -15.83 15.62 -8.44
CA SER A 74 -16.97 14.85 -8.92
C SER A 74 -16.92 13.42 -8.37
N THR A 75 -18.07 12.74 -8.39
CA THR A 75 -18.20 11.36 -7.91
C THR A 75 -19.04 10.56 -8.90
N HIS A 76 -18.65 9.30 -9.13
CA HIS A 76 -19.37 8.37 -10.00
C HIS A 76 -20.80 8.07 -9.50
N GLU A 77 -20.97 7.97 -8.18
CA GLU A 77 -22.25 7.64 -7.56
C GLU A 77 -22.89 8.84 -6.88
N TYR A 78 -24.22 8.94 -6.99
CA TYR A 78 -25.04 9.94 -6.29
C TYR A 78 -24.96 9.82 -4.76
N LEU A 79 -24.74 8.60 -4.23
CA LEU A 79 -24.58 8.33 -2.80
C LEU A 79 -23.14 7.91 -2.48
N TRP A 80 -22.17 8.68 -2.98
CA TRP A 80 -20.76 8.43 -2.71
C TRP A 80 -20.43 8.57 -1.23
N SER A 81 -19.70 7.58 -0.71
CA SER A 81 -19.15 7.60 0.65
C SER A 81 -17.68 8.08 0.61
N PRO A 82 -17.31 9.19 1.26
CA PRO A 82 -15.93 9.68 1.24
C PRO A 82 -14.90 8.69 1.81
N SER A 83 -15.33 7.80 2.72
CA SER A 83 -14.53 6.68 3.19
C SER A 83 -14.06 5.72 2.09
N ALA A 84 -14.68 5.72 0.90
CA ALA A 84 -14.22 4.96 -0.26
C ALA A 84 -12.86 5.44 -0.80
N ALA A 85 -12.42 6.66 -0.47
CA ALA A 85 -11.12 7.21 -0.87
C ALA A 85 -9.97 6.81 0.07
N ARG A 86 -10.25 6.09 1.17
CA ARG A 86 -9.25 5.79 2.21
C ARG A 86 -8.27 4.68 1.79
N LEU A 87 -6.98 4.94 1.97
CA LEU A 87 -5.90 3.98 1.72
C LEU A 87 -6.10 2.69 2.55
N VAL A 88 -6.04 1.53 1.89
CA VAL A 88 -6.13 0.16 2.44
C VAL A 88 -7.47 -0.20 3.09
N SER A 89 -8.12 0.70 3.83
CA SER A 89 -9.38 0.41 4.53
C SER A 89 -10.60 0.39 3.60
N SER A 90 -10.54 1.11 2.48
CA SER A 90 -11.60 1.10 1.47
C SER A 90 -11.72 -0.27 0.79
N ARG A 91 -12.95 -0.69 0.52
CA ARG A 91 -13.25 -1.86 -0.33
C ARG A 91 -13.39 -1.51 -1.82
N ALA A 92 -13.27 -0.22 -2.16
CA ALA A 92 -13.39 0.32 -3.50
C ALA A 92 -12.32 1.41 -3.71
N GLY A 93 -12.69 2.53 -4.33
CA GLY A 93 -11.84 3.69 -4.55
C GLY A 93 -12.69 4.93 -4.84
N TRP A 94 -12.05 6.10 -4.90
CA TRP A 94 -12.69 7.27 -5.51
C TRP A 94 -12.66 7.12 -7.03
N PHE A 95 -13.82 7.35 -7.65
CA PHE A 95 -13.97 7.44 -9.10
C PHE A 95 -14.69 8.75 -9.42
N PRO A 96 -14.17 9.57 -10.34
CA PRO A 96 -14.87 10.77 -10.80
C PRO A 96 -16.14 10.38 -11.56
N ARG A 97 -17.03 11.36 -11.77
CA ARG A 97 -18.29 11.14 -12.48
C ARG A 97 -18.08 10.62 -13.89
N ILE A 98 -17.08 11.16 -14.60
CA ILE A 98 -16.66 10.71 -15.92
C ILE A 98 -15.23 10.16 -15.77
N PRO A 99 -15.02 8.84 -15.87
CA PRO A 99 -13.69 8.24 -15.68
C PRO A 99 -12.62 8.71 -16.67
N GLN A 100 -13.03 9.23 -17.83
CA GLN A 100 -12.16 9.75 -18.90
C GLN A 100 -12.24 11.28 -18.96
N ALA A 101 -12.21 11.95 -17.80
CA ALA A 101 -12.17 13.41 -17.71
C ALA A 101 -10.87 13.99 -18.27
N GLN A 102 -10.84 15.29 -18.56
CA GLN A 102 -9.63 15.91 -19.09
C GLN A 102 -8.54 15.99 -18.00
N PRO A 103 -7.25 15.89 -18.37
CA PRO A 103 -6.16 16.05 -17.43
C PRO A 103 -6.24 17.39 -16.67
N GLY A 104 -6.30 17.32 -15.34
CA GLY A 104 -6.32 18.50 -14.46
C GLY A 104 -7.71 18.97 -14.02
N GLU A 105 -8.80 18.40 -14.55
CA GLU A 105 -10.17 18.77 -14.11
C GLU A 105 -10.57 18.10 -12.79
N GLU A 106 -10.19 16.82 -12.63
CA GLU A 106 -10.62 16.02 -11.49
C GLU A 106 -9.63 16.09 -10.32
N TRP A 107 -10.15 16.20 -9.12
CA TRP A 107 -9.36 16.29 -7.89
C TRP A 107 -10.03 15.57 -6.72
N LEU A 108 -9.20 15.09 -5.81
CA LEU A 108 -9.57 14.59 -4.49
C LEU A 108 -8.87 15.47 -3.45
N GLN A 109 -9.64 16.04 -2.54
CA GLN A 109 -9.17 16.98 -1.54
C GLN A 109 -9.34 16.40 -0.14
N VAL A 110 -8.40 16.74 0.73
CA VAL A 110 -8.40 16.35 2.14
C VAL A 110 -8.17 17.60 2.98
N ASP A 111 -9.11 17.88 3.88
CA ASP A 111 -8.96 18.88 4.93
C ASP A 111 -8.27 18.26 6.15
N LEU A 112 -7.07 18.71 6.48
CA LEU A 112 -6.33 18.22 7.65
C LEU A 112 -6.86 18.79 8.99
N GLY A 113 -7.84 19.69 8.95
CA GLY A 113 -8.47 20.35 10.09
C GLY A 113 -7.57 21.36 10.82
N THR A 114 -6.25 21.30 10.59
CA THR A 114 -5.23 22.20 11.13
C THR A 114 -4.09 22.34 10.13
N PRO A 115 -3.31 23.44 10.18
CA PRO A 115 -2.08 23.55 9.40
C PRO A 115 -1.09 22.42 9.71
N LYS A 116 -0.49 21.83 8.67
CA LYS A 116 0.51 20.76 8.73
C LYS A 116 1.59 20.97 7.69
#